data_AF-A0A108T702-F1
#
_entry.id   AF-A0A108T702-F1
#
_cell.length_a   1.000
_cell.length_b   1.000
_cell.length_c   1.000
_cell.angle_alpha   90.00
_cell.angle_beta   90.00
_cell.angle_gamma   90.00
#
_symmetry.space_group_name_H-M   'P 1'
#
loop_
_entity.id
_entity.type
_entity.pdbx_description
1 polymer ?
#
loop_
_entity_poly.entity_id
_entity_poly.type
_entity_poly.pdbx_seq_one_letter_code
_entity_poly.pdbx_strand_id
1 'polypeptide(L)'
;MEKHKKGYHVIGEIYNRVNISPKKNIFAIFVNVLYNIKNITMEKTFTQICELFEQFSKDANLQMEKGNKAAGTRARKVSLELEKLLKQFRKESLEASK
;
A
#
# COMPACT_ATOMS: atom_id res chain seq x y z
N MET A 1 -21.80 -19.01 21.82
CA MET A 1 -20.57 -18.19 21.85
C MET A 1 -19.31 -19.07 21.98
N GLU A 2 -19.19 -20.18 21.24
CA GLU A 2 -18.15 -21.19 21.58
C GLU A 2 -17.61 -21.92 20.34
N LYS A 3 -17.09 -21.17 19.37
CA LYS A 3 -16.34 -21.73 18.23
C LYS A 3 -14.99 -21.05 17.94
N HIS A 4 -14.55 -20.11 18.80
CA HIS A 4 -13.40 -19.23 18.52
C HIS A 4 -12.06 -19.58 19.20
N LYS A 5 -11.91 -20.76 19.83
CA LYS A 5 -10.66 -21.12 20.55
C LYS A 5 -9.87 -22.31 19.99
N LYS A 6 -10.40 -23.12 19.08
CA LYS A 6 -9.69 -24.30 18.57
C LYS A 6 -8.68 -24.01 17.45
N GLY A 7 -8.90 -22.95 16.66
CA GLY A 7 -8.04 -22.62 15.51
C GLY A 7 -6.62 -22.21 15.90
N TYR A 8 -6.46 -21.38 16.94
CA TYR A 8 -5.17 -20.81 17.34
C TYR A 8 -4.18 -21.83 17.94
N HIS A 9 -4.68 -22.91 18.54
CA HIS A 9 -3.83 -23.96 19.12
C HIS A 9 -3.16 -24.82 18.03
N VAL A 10 -3.88 -25.09 16.94
CA VAL A 10 -3.39 -25.91 15.81
C VAL A 10 -2.28 -25.19 15.04
N ILE A 11 -2.36 -23.86 14.91
CA ILE A 11 -1.32 -23.05 14.23
C ILE A 11 -0.01 -23.04 15.03
N GLY A 12 -0.09 -23.04 16.37
CA GLY A 12 1.07 -23.10 17.27
C GLY A 12 1.80 -24.46 17.21
N GLU A 13 1.06 -25.56 17.06
CA GLU A 13 1.63 -26.90 16.89
C GLU A 13 2.29 -27.10 15.52
N ILE A 14 1.75 -26.48 14.45
CA ILE A 14 2.36 -26.48 13.11
C ILE A 14 3.65 -25.65 13.11
N TYR A 15 3.67 -24.49 13.76
CA TYR A 15 4.87 -23.65 13.83
C TYR A 15 6.05 -24.37 14.53
N ASN A 16 5.77 -25.18 15.55
CA ASN A 16 6.80 -25.90 16.31
C ASN A 16 7.32 -27.18 15.59
N ARG A 17 6.53 -27.77 14.67
CA ARG A 17 6.94 -28.94 13.86
C ARG A 17 7.83 -28.61 12.66
N VAL A 18 7.87 -27.36 12.20
CA VAL A 18 8.59 -26.95 10.96
C VAL A 18 10.09 -26.71 11.21
N ASN A 19 10.55 -26.69 12.46
CA ASN A 19 11.95 -26.41 12.81
C ASN A 19 12.88 -27.64 12.71
N ILE A 20 12.97 -28.23 11.52
CA ILE A 20 13.92 -29.30 11.20
C ILE A 20 14.40 -29.09 9.75
N SER A 21 15.33 -28.16 9.54
CA SER A 21 16.41 -28.15 8.51
C SER A 21 16.88 -26.74 8.12
N PRO A 22 18.18 -26.52 7.88
CA PRO A 22 18.76 -25.21 7.55
C PRO A 22 18.21 -24.58 6.25
N LYS A 23 17.71 -25.38 5.30
CA LYS A 23 17.08 -24.88 4.07
C LYS A 23 15.74 -24.17 4.31
N LYS A 24 15.00 -24.55 5.37
CA LYS A 24 13.73 -23.91 5.75
C LYS A 24 13.96 -22.53 6.37
N ASN A 25 15.11 -22.31 7.00
CA ASN A 25 15.49 -21.02 7.58
C ASN A 25 15.79 -19.96 6.49
N ILE A 26 16.51 -20.34 5.43
CA ILE A 26 16.75 -19.48 4.26
C ILE A 26 15.44 -19.15 3.55
N PHE A 27 14.55 -20.12 3.38
CA PHE A 27 13.23 -19.90 2.78
C PHE A 27 12.37 -18.94 3.63
N ALA A 28 12.36 -19.09 4.95
CA ALA A 28 11.62 -18.20 5.86
C ALA A 28 12.16 -16.76 5.82
N ILE A 29 13.49 -16.57 5.79
CA ILE A 29 14.11 -15.26 5.64
C ILE A 29 13.69 -14.62 4.30
N PHE A 30 13.72 -15.39 3.21
CA PHE A 30 13.32 -14.91 1.89
C PHE A 30 11.84 -14.48 1.85
N VAL A 31 10.93 -15.30 2.40
CA VAL A 31 9.50 -14.96 2.49
C VAL A 31 9.26 -13.70 3.32
N ASN A 32 9.97 -13.54 4.45
CA ASN A 32 9.87 -12.34 5.29
C ASN A 32 10.38 -11.08 4.60
N VAL A 33 11.47 -11.18 3.84
CA VAL A 33 12.00 -10.06 3.03
C VAL A 33 11.00 -9.65 1.95
N LEU A 34 10.40 -10.61 1.24
CA LEU A 34 9.37 -10.33 0.22
C LEU A 34 8.12 -9.67 0.82
N TYR A 35 7.67 -10.12 1.99
CA TYR A 35 6.54 -9.52 2.70
C TYR A 35 6.83 -8.07 3.11
N ASN A 36 8.03 -7.79 3.64
CA ASN A 36 8.45 -6.43 3.99
C ASN A 36 8.51 -5.52 2.76
N ILE A 37 9.03 -6.01 1.62
CA ILE A 37 9.08 -5.24 0.37
C ILE A 37 7.68 -4.86 -0.13
N LYS A 38 6.70 -5.78 -0.02
CA LYS A 38 5.30 -5.49 -0.38
C LYS A 38 4.69 -4.36 0.45
N ASN A 39 4.91 -4.36 1.77
CA ASN A 39 4.38 -3.32 2.65
C ASN A 39 5.00 -1.94 2.40
N ILE A 40 6.31 -1.87 2.14
CA ILE A 40 7.02 -0.63 1.79
C ILE A 40 6.44 0.00 0.51
N THR A 41 5.99 -0.82 -0.44
CA THR A 41 5.50 -0.35 -1.74
C THR A 41 4.17 0.40 -1.62
N MET A 42 3.22 -0.10 -0.83
CA MET A 42 1.91 0.54 -0.64
C MET A 42 2.00 1.86 0.13
N GLU A 43 2.82 1.90 1.19
CA GLU A 43 3.07 3.12 1.97
C GLU A 43 3.66 4.22 1.09
N LYS A 44 4.62 3.88 0.23
CA LYS A 44 5.21 4.82 -0.72
C LYS A 44 4.17 5.40 -1.69
N THR A 45 3.33 4.56 -2.28
CA THR A 45 2.25 5.02 -3.18
C THR A 45 1.28 5.96 -2.46
N PHE A 46 0.92 5.64 -1.21
CA PHE A 46 0.04 6.49 -0.40
C PHE A 46 0.66 7.86 -0.11
N THR A 47 1.93 7.90 0.29
CA THR A 47 2.65 9.16 0.54
C THR A 47 2.69 10.05 -0.70
N GLN A 48 2.98 9.46 -1.88
CA GLN A 48 2.96 10.20 -3.15
C GLN A 48 1.57 10.75 -3.51
N ILE A 49 0.50 10.01 -3.20
CA ILE A 49 -0.87 10.49 -3.38
C ILE A 49 -1.13 11.72 -2.49
N CYS A 50 -0.74 11.68 -1.22
CA CYS A 50 -0.93 12.80 -0.30
C CYS A 50 -0.21 14.07 -0.78
N GLU A 51 1.06 13.94 -1.19
CA GLU A 51 1.86 15.06 -1.71
C GLU A 51 1.23 15.69 -2.96
N LEU A 52 0.84 14.86 -3.94
CA LEU A 52 0.22 15.36 -5.17
C LEU A 52 -1.20 15.91 -4.92
N PHE A 53 -1.95 15.36 -3.96
CA PHE A 53 -3.26 15.89 -3.60
C PHE A 53 -3.17 17.29 -3.01
N GLU A 54 -2.16 17.56 -2.16
CA GLU A 54 -1.91 18.90 -1.63
C GLU A 54 -1.59 19.90 -2.75
N GLN A 55 -0.72 19.52 -3.70
CA GLN A 55 -0.40 20.34 -4.86
C GLN A 55 -1.62 20.61 -5.74
N PHE A 56 -2.41 19.56 -6.02
CA PHE A 56 -3.65 19.67 -6.77
C PHE A 56 -4.63 20.63 -6.10
N SER A 57 -4.88 20.45 -4.80
CA SER A 57 -5.81 21.26 -4.02
C SER A 57 -5.42 22.74 -4.07
N LYS A 58 -4.14 23.06 -3.86
CA LYS A 58 -3.62 24.43 -3.93
C LYS A 58 -3.83 25.07 -5.31
N ASP A 59 -3.46 24.39 -6.39
CA ASP A 59 -3.57 24.94 -7.74
C ASP A 59 -5.02 25.00 -8.23
N ALA A 60 -5.86 24.04 -7.85
CA ALA A 60 -7.29 24.05 -8.14
C ALA A 60 -8.00 25.22 -7.45
N ASN A 61 -7.72 25.47 -6.17
CA ASN A 61 -8.27 26.62 -5.44
C ASN A 61 -7.83 27.95 -6.07
N LEU A 62 -6.56 28.09 -6.45
CA LEU A 62 -6.10 29.29 -7.17
C LEU A 62 -6.81 29.47 -8.52
N GLN A 63 -7.14 28.39 -9.23
CA GLN A 63 -7.95 28.48 -10.45
C GLN A 63 -9.39 28.93 -10.13
N MET A 64 -10.05 28.34 -9.14
CA MET A 64 -11.44 28.62 -8.80
C MET A 64 -11.65 30.02 -8.24
N GLU A 65 -10.78 30.46 -7.33
CA GLU A 65 -10.91 31.75 -6.65
C GLU A 65 -10.42 32.91 -7.49
N LYS A 66 -9.30 32.73 -8.20
CA LYS A 66 -8.58 33.82 -8.88
C LYS A 66 -8.61 33.73 -10.41
N GLY A 67 -9.29 32.73 -10.97
CA GLY A 67 -9.31 32.50 -12.41
C GLY A 67 -7.92 32.18 -13.00
N ASN A 68 -6.96 31.74 -12.18
CA ASN A 68 -5.58 31.54 -12.62
C ASN A 68 -5.47 30.35 -13.60
N LYS A 69 -5.39 30.66 -14.89
CA LYS A 69 -5.32 29.64 -15.97
C LYS A 69 -4.09 28.75 -15.86
N ALA A 70 -2.93 29.30 -15.48
CA ALA A 70 -1.70 28.53 -15.35
C ALA A 70 -1.77 27.53 -14.19
N ALA A 71 -2.34 27.94 -13.05
CA ALA A 71 -2.63 27.02 -11.95
C ALA A 71 -3.58 25.91 -12.40
N GLY A 72 -4.60 26.25 -13.20
CA GLY A 72 -5.50 25.25 -13.75
C GLY A 72 -4.83 24.24 -14.69
N THR A 73 -3.83 24.65 -15.48
CA THR A 73 -3.05 23.70 -16.30
C THR A 73 -2.24 22.76 -15.41
N ARG A 74 -1.62 23.27 -14.34
CA ARG A 74 -0.88 22.43 -13.37
C ARG A 74 -1.80 21.47 -12.62
N ALA A 75 -2.95 21.94 -12.13
CA ALA A 75 -3.95 21.09 -11.46
C ALA A 75 -4.40 19.92 -12.34
N ARG A 76 -4.66 20.16 -13.64
CA ARG A 76 -5.00 19.09 -14.61
C ARG A 76 -3.86 18.08 -14.81
N LYS A 77 -2.61 18.54 -14.87
CA LYS A 77 -1.46 17.63 -14.99
C LYS A 77 -1.34 16.74 -13.75
N VAL A 78 -1.42 17.34 -12.56
CA VAL A 78 -1.34 16.60 -11.29
C VAL A 78 -2.52 15.64 -11.13
N SER A 79 -3.74 16.02 -11.54
CA SER A 79 -4.90 15.12 -11.46
C SER A 79 -4.74 13.85 -12.31
N LEU A 80 -4.10 13.96 -13.48
CA LEU A 80 -3.81 12.79 -14.33
C LEU A 80 -2.76 11.86 -13.70
N GLU A 81 -1.80 12.40 -12.95
CA GLU A 81 -0.83 11.60 -12.21
C GLU A 81 -1.47 10.94 -10.99
N LEU A 82 -2.30 11.67 -10.25
CA LEU A 82 -3.11 11.15 -9.13
C LEU A 82 -3.99 9.97 -9.55
N GLU A 83 -4.67 10.06 -10.70
CA GLU A 83 -5.52 8.97 -11.20
C GLU A 83 -4.74 7.65 -11.33
N LYS A 84 -3.50 7.71 -11.84
CA LYS A 84 -2.65 6.53 -12.01
C LYS A 84 -2.25 5.95 -10.66
N LEU A 85 -1.84 6.80 -9.71
CA LEU A 85 -1.44 6.37 -8.37
C LEU A 85 -2.61 5.78 -7.59
N LEU A 86 -3.82 6.35 -7.69
CA LEU A 86 -5.02 5.81 -7.05
C LEU A 86 -5.37 4.41 -7.57
N LYS A 87 -5.24 4.19 -8.88
CA LYS A 87 -5.41 2.86 -9.48
C LYS A 87 -4.32 1.89 -9.02
N GLN A 88 -3.08 2.35 -8.91
CA GLN A 88 -1.95 1.55 -8.42
C GLN A 88 -2.16 1.14 -6.96
N PHE A 89 -2.50 2.09 -6.09
CA PHE A 89 -2.84 1.86 -4.69
C PHE A 89 -3.97 0.83 -4.54
N ARG A 90 -5.02 0.91 -5.37
CA ARG A 90 -6.09 -0.09 -5.38
C ARG A 90 -5.57 -1.49 -5.72
N LYS A 91 -4.67 -1.63 -6.69
CA LYS A 91 -4.09 -2.94 -7.06
C LYS A 91 -3.24 -3.50 -5.91
N GLU A 92 -2.35 -2.67 -5.35
CA GLU A 92 -1.49 -3.04 -4.22
C GLU A 92 -2.32 -3.46 -3.00
N SER A 93 -3.39 -2.72 -2.70
CA SER A 93 -4.32 -3.03 -1.61
C SER A 93 -5.02 -4.38 -1.82
N LEU A 94 -5.48 -4.67 -3.04
CA LEU A 94 -6.12 -5.95 -3.36
C LEU A 94 -5.13 -7.12 -3.32
N GLU A 95 -3.88 -6.91 -3.72
CA GLU A 95 -2.84 -7.93 -3.64
C GLU A 95 -2.40 -8.22 -2.20
N ALA A 96 -2.38 -7.22 -1.32
CA ALA A 96 -2.09 -7.41 0.10
C ALA A 96 -3.20 -8.16 0.85
N SER A 97 -4.42 -8.14 0.32
CA SER A 97 -5.59 -8.84 0.91
C SER A 97 -5.75 -10.30 0.43
N LYS A 98 -4.86 -10.81 -0.43
CA LYS A 98 -4.87 -12.19 -0.94
C LYS A 98 -3.83 -13.05 -0.24
#